data_AF-A0A7I8C4Y1-F1
#
_entry.id   AF-A0A7I8C4Y1-F1
#
_cell.length_a   1.000
_cell.length_b   1.000
_cell.length_c   1.000
_cell.angle_alpha   90.00
_cell.angle_beta   90.00
_cell.angle_gamma   90.00
#
_symmetry.space_group_name_H-M   'P 1'
#
loop_
_entity.id
_entity.type
_entity.pdbx_description
1 polymer ?
#
loop_
_entity_poly.entity_id
_entity_poly.type
_entity_poly.pdbx_seq_one_letter_code
_entity_poly.pdbx_strand_id
1 'polypeptide(L)' 'MGPAVSGATRGAALDALAQASPREMRRAILNGFGSARIASRDHIGADDIRLDYNSRRKPIGF' A
#
# COMPACT_ATOMS: atom_id res chain seq x y z
N MET A 1 25.51 8.47 12.04
CA MET A 1 24.98 7.10 11.87
C MET A 1 23.50 7.23 11.53
N GLY A 2 23.15 7.39 10.25
CA GLY A 2 21.75 7.53 9.83
C GLY A 2 21.01 6.19 9.99
N PRO A 3 19.68 6.20 10.25
CA PRO A 3 18.94 4.96 10.42
C PRO A 3 19.04 4.12 9.15
N ALA A 4 19.46 2.87 9.29
CA ALA A 4 19.44 1.90 8.22
C ALA A 4 18.01 1.82 7.71
N VAL A 5 17.77 2.29 6.48
CA VAL A 5 16.50 2.08 5.81
C VAL A 5 16.33 0.57 5.70
N SER A 6 15.42 0.00 6.49
CA SER A 6 15.22 -1.44 6.53
C SER A 6 14.73 -1.89 5.15
N GLY A 7 15.65 -2.42 4.33
CA GLY A 7 15.35 -2.84 2.95
C GLY A 7 14.31 -3.97 2.88
N ALA A 8 14.09 -4.68 3.98
CA ALA A 8 13.12 -5.76 4.10
C ALA A 8 11.67 -5.28 3.86
N THR A 9 11.29 -4.09 4.32
CA THR A 9 9.92 -3.57 4.15
C THR A 9 9.68 -3.06 2.74
N ARG A 10 10.70 -2.45 2.12
CA ARG A 10 10.66 -1.96 0.74
C ARG A 10 10.61 -3.12 -0.27
N GLY A 11 11.39 -4.17 -0.04
CA GLY A 11 11.35 -5.40 -0.85
C GLY A 11 9.97 -6.04 -0.82
N ALA A 12 9.42 -6.26 0.38
CA ALA A 12 8.12 -6.89 0.54
C ALA A 12 6.97 -6.11 -0.14
N ALA A 13 7.00 -4.77 -0.11
CA ALA A 13 6.01 -3.95 -0.83
C ALA A 13 6.12 -4.08 -2.35
N LEU A 14 7.34 -4.16 -2.88
CA LEU A 14 7.59 -4.34 -4.32
C LEU A 14 7.20 -5.76 -4.78
N ASP A 15 7.50 -6.77 -3.97
CA ASP A 15 7.11 -8.16 -4.25
C ASP A 15 5.59 -8.32 -4.31
N ALA A 16 4.87 -7.66 -3.40
CA ALA A 16 3.41 -7.64 -3.42
C ALA A 16 2.85 -6.94 -4.68
N LEU A 17 3.44 -5.81 -5.08
CA LEU A 17 3.03 -5.08 -6.29
C LEU A 17 3.34 -5.86 -7.58
N ALA A 18 4.43 -6.62 -7.61
CA ALA A 18 4.83 -7.41 -8.78
C ALA A 18 3.81 -8.51 -9.13
N GLN A 19 3.00 -8.97 -8.18
CA GLN A 19 1.93 -9.96 -8.40
C GLN A 19 0.64 -9.33 -8.97
N ALA A 20 0.54 -8.01 -9.04
CA ALA A 20 -0.67 -7.30 -9.44
C ALA A 20 -0.66 -6.95 -10.94
N SER A 21 -1.85 -6.92 -11.57
CA SER A 21 -1.96 -6.31 -12.90
C SER A 21 -1.57 -4.81 -12.85
N PRO A 22 -1.13 -4.18 -13.94
CA PRO A 22 -0.74 -2.75 -13.94
C PRO A 22 -1.84 -1.83 -13.39
N ARG A 23 -3.10 -2.18 -13.62
CA ARG A 23 -4.26 -1.45 -13.11
C ARG A 23 -4.40 -1.60 -11.60
N GLU A 24 -4.23 -2.80 -11.06
CA GLU A 24 -4.28 -3.08 -9.63
C GLU A 24 -3.09 -2.45 -8.90
N MET A 25 -1.89 -2.56 -9.47
CA MET A 25 -0.67 -1.93 -8.97
C MET A 25 -0.87 -0.42 -8.79
N ARG A 26 -1.38 0.28 -9.82
CA ARG A 26 -1.67 1.72 -9.74
C ARG A 26 -2.66 2.05 -8.62
N ARG A 27 -3.72 1.25 -8.46
CA ARG A 27 -4.70 1.43 -7.38
C ARG A 27 -4.09 1.18 -6.01
N ALA A 28 -3.31 0.13 -5.85
CA ALA A 28 -2.68 -0.24 -4.60
C ALA A 28 -1.68 0.84 -4.14
N ILE A 29 -0.90 1.41 -5.06
CA ILE A 29 0.00 2.53 -4.76
C ILE A 29 -0.78 3.76 -4.28
N LEU A 30 -1.81 4.18 -5.02
CA LEU A 30 -2.61 5.37 -4.64
C LEU A 30 -3.29 5.23 -3.27
N ASN A 31 -3.82 4.04 -2.95
CA ASN A 31 -4.45 3.79 -1.65
C ASN A 31 -3.42 3.56 -0.53
N GLY A 32 -2.29 2.94 -0.85
CA GLY A 32 -1.20 2.66 0.08
C GLY A 32 -0.58 3.94 0.65
N PHE A 33 -0.36 4.97 -0.19
CA PHE A 33 0.09 6.28 0.28
C PHE A 33 -0.86 6.93 1.30
N GLY A 34 -2.17 6.83 1.05
CA GLY A 34 -3.19 7.35 1.98
C GLY A 34 -3.13 6.63 3.34
N SER A 35 -3.01 5.31 3.32
CA SER A 35 -2.93 4.46 4.53
C SER A 35 -1.65 4.73 5.33
N ALA A 36 -0.50 4.83 4.66
CA ALA A 36 0.77 5.17 5.29
C ALA A 36 0.72 6.55 5.97
N ARG A 37 0.14 7.55 5.29
CA ARG A 37 0.00 8.90 5.82
C ARG A 37 -0.94 8.97 7.03
N ILE A 38 -2.05 8.22 7.03
CA ILE A 38 -2.94 8.11 8.21
C ILE A 38 -2.20 7.48 9.39
N ALA A 39 -1.32 6.51 9.11
CA ALA A 39 -0.47 5.88 10.11
C ALA A 39 0.78 6.70 10.49
N SER A 40 0.86 7.99 10.08
CA SER A 40 2.01 8.88 10.32
C SER A 40 3.36 8.31 9.85
N ARG A 41 3.34 7.47 8.80
CA ARG A 41 4.54 6.94 8.14
C ARG A 41 4.82 7.70 6.85
N ASP A 42 6.09 7.90 6.55
CA ASP A 42 6.60 8.56 5.33
C ASP A 42 6.92 7.55 4.20
N HIS A 43 6.78 6.25 4.48
CA HIS A 43 7.05 5.16 3.57
C HIS A 43 5.89 4.16 3.55
N ILE A 44 5.74 3.48 2.41
CA ILE A 44 4.78 2.39 2.21
C ILE A 44 5.44 1.07 2.58
N GLY A 45 4.77 0.27 3.42
CA GLY A 45 5.13 -1.13 3.69
C GLY A 45 4.20 -2.10 2.95
N ALA A 46 4.48 -3.41 3.05
CA ALA A 46 3.65 -4.44 2.43
C ALA A 46 2.19 -4.41 2.93
N ASP A 47 1.96 -4.11 4.21
CA ASP A 47 0.62 -4.04 4.81
C ASP A 47 -0.27 -2.92 4.22
N ASP A 48 0.36 -1.92 3.60
CA ASP A 48 -0.34 -0.81 2.93
C ASP A 48 -0.74 -1.18 1.49
N ILE A 49 -0.14 -2.22 0.91
CA ILE A 49 -0.43 -2.73 -0.43
C ILE A 49 -1.61 -3.70 -0.34
N ARG A 50 -2.81 -3.17 -0.52
CA ARG A 50 -4.05 -3.95 -0.61
C ARG A 50 -4.50 -4.09 -2.06
N LEU A 51 -4.31 -5.28 -2.64
CA LEU A 51 -4.69 -5.58 -4.03
C LEU A 51 -6.20 -5.84 -4.19
N ASP A 52 -6.83 -6.29 -3.13
CA ASP A 52 -8.22 -6.71 -3.01
C ASP A 52 -9.19 -5.59 -2.58
N TYR A 53 -8.74 -4.32 -2.56
CA TYR A 53 -9.54 -3.16 -2.11
C TYR A 53 -10.79 -2.85 -3.00
N ASN A 54 -11.16 -3.75 -3.91
CA ASN A 54 -12.25 -3.56 -4.85
C ASN A 54 -13.65 -3.88 -4.32
N SER A 55 -13.86 -4.33 -3.09
CA SER A 55 -15.21 -4.76 -2.70
C SER A 55 -15.50 -4.51 -1.24
N ARG A 56 -16.03 -3.31 -0.96
CA ARG A 56 -17.17 -3.03 -0.07
C ARG A 56 -17.19 -1.54 0.28
N ARG A 57 -17.43 -0.67 -0.69
CA ARG A 57 -18.07 0.61 -0.36
C ARG A 57 -19.48 0.25 0.07
N LYS A 58 -19.68 0.07 1.38
CA LYS A 58 -21.02 -0.06 1.94
C LYS A 58 -21.76 1.23 1.53
N PRO A 59 -22.93 1.15 0.89
CA PRO A 59 -23.65 2.35 0.51
C PRO A 59 -23.84 3.20 1.77
N ILE A 60 -23.39 4.45 1.70
CA ILE A 60 -23.70 5.45 2.71
C ILE A 60 -25.18 5.70 2.50
N GLY A 61 -26.01 5.09 3.35
CA GLY A 61 -27.45 5.29 3.30
C GLY A 61 -27.74 6.79 3.45
N PHE A 62 -28.56 7.31 2.55
CA PHE A 62 -29.27 8.56 2.73
C PHE A 62 -30.67 8.21 3.23
#